data_AF-A0A0D2RKA4-F1
#
_entry.id   AF-A0A0D2RKA4-F1
#
_cell.length_a   1.000
_cell.length_b   1.000
_cell.length_c   1.000
_cell.angle_alpha   90.00
_cell.angle_beta   90.00
_cell.angle_gamma   90.00
#
_symmetry.space_group_name_H-M   'P 1'
#
loop_
_entity.id
_entity.type
_entity.pdbx_description
1 polymer ?
#
loop_
_entity_poly.entity_id
_entity_poly.type
_entity_poly.pdbx_seq_one_letter_code
_entity_poly.pdbx_strand_id
1 'polypeptide(L)'
;MAGIEQCEANDSAYSLIEQLYKAVHELEAFKDASENKVHWTEIEQYFRNLEVTLKKKSEELVAKEKEYEVKEAETLALIVEKEAVVATKEQDYLDRVQELKDAAVAAIAEACANFRPTTAESLDTAENGDTKVSSSVGDKNSPDEEFPRKTSEITENMAADVKSRPELTHFCEQMDAKGLLNFLMENQKILNDICRELPLALESASEPARLVLNSLEGFYPPDETSQTVDKTDAALQGMRKSCVVLLEAMASFLARIDPGDTHLLNPEIKQLAKAIADEWKPKLSNAGSGAAIDNSLEAEAFLQLLATFRIASEFDEEQLCKLVFVVAHRRQAPELCRSIGLTPKMPGLVELLINSGRQVDAVRFIHTFQLTEKFPPVPLLKMYLKDLRRNSQGKGGNSRGAAGSQVTYAYTK
;
A
#
# COMPACT_ATOMS: atom_id res chain seq x y z
N MET A 1 -56.96 -80.78 13.51
CA MET A 1 -57.30 -79.36 13.77
C MET A 1 -56.33 -78.49 12.97
N ALA A 2 -56.60 -78.28 11.68
CA ALA A 2 -55.70 -77.56 10.76
C ALA A 2 -56.53 -76.77 9.75
N GLY A 3 -57.33 -75.81 10.24
CA GLY A 3 -58.29 -75.12 9.37
C GLY A 3 -58.81 -73.78 9.87
N ILE A 4 -58.14 -73.12 10.83
CA ILE A 4 -58.57 -71.80 11.33
C ILE A 4 -57.52 -70.69 11.09
N GLU A 5 -56.23 -71.01 10.93
CA GLU A 5 -55.18 -69.99 10.67
C GLU A 5 -55.09 -69.48 9.21
N GLN A 6 -55.76 -70.14 8.23
CA GLN A 6 -55.69 -69.73 6.82
C GLN A 6 -56.74 -68.70 6.39
N CYS A 7 -57.81 -68.50 7.16
CA CYS A 7 -58.85 -67.49 6.83
C CYS A 7 -58.43 -66.07 7.21
N GLU A 8 -57.87 -65.86 8.40
CA GLU A 8 -57.49 -64.51 8.88
C GLU A 8 -56.32 -63.90 8.08
N ALA A 9 -55.37 -64.73 7.63
CA ALA A 9 -54.27 -64.28 6.79
C ALA A 9 -54.73 -63.83 5.39
N ASN A 10 -55.77 -64.48 4.84
CA ASN A 10 -56.31 -64.14 3.51
C ASN A 10 -57.11 -62.83 3.55
N ASP A 11 -57.87 -62.57 4.62
CA ASP A 11 -58.61 -61.31 4.77
C ASP A 11 -57.66 -60.11 5.02
N SER A 12 -56.57 -60.33 5.77
CA SER A 12 -55.51 -59.33 5.94
C SER A 12 -54.74 -59.06 4.64
N ALA A 13 -54.47 -60.09 3.84
CA ALA A 13 -53.81 -59.94 2.55
C ALA A 13 -54.70 -59.20 1.54
N TYR A 14 -56.01 -59.47 1.55
CA TYR A 14 -56.99 -58.78 0.70
C TYR A 14 -57.10 -57.29 1.05
N SER A 15 -57.13 -56.96 2.35
CA SER A 15 -57.13 -55.57 2.83
C SER A 15 -55.85 -54.81 2.43
N LEU A 16 -54.69 -55.45 2.45
CA LEU A 16 -53.41 -54.83 2.06
C LEU A 16 -53.34 -54.58 0.54
N ILE A 17 -53.86 -55.51 -0.25
CA ILE A 17 -53.96 -55.36 -1.71
C ILE A 17 -54.88 -54.20 -2.07
N GLU A 18 -56.02 -54.05 -1.40
CA GLU A 18 -56.95 -52.94 -1.63
C GLU A 18 -56.34 -51.58 -1.26
N GLN A 19 -55.56 -51.51 -0.17
CA GLN A 19 -54.78 -50.32 0.20
C GLN A 19 -53.70 -49.99 -0.83
N LEU A 20 -53.01 -51.00 -1.36
CA LEU A 20 -52.01 -50.82 -2.43
C LEU A 20 -52.66 -50.33 -3.72
N TYR A 21 -53.80 -50.89 -4.11
CA TYR A 21 -54.56 -50.40 -5.28
C TYR A 21 -54.96 -48.94 -5.10
N LYS A 22 -55.44 -48.56 -3.91
CA LYS A 22 -55.81 -47.18 -3.62
C LYS A 22 -54.62 -46.23 -3.66
N ALA A 23 -53.49 -46.61 -3.06
CA ALA A 23 -52.27 -45.80 -3.08
C ALA A 23 -51.68 -45.65 -4.49
N VAL A 24 -51.74 -46.70 -5.31
CA VAL A 24 -51.32 -46.64 -6.72
C VAL A 24 -52.25 -45.74 -7.52
N HIS A 25 -53.57 -45.82 -7.30
CA HIS A 25 -54.53 -44.96 -7.99
C HIS A 25 -54.39 -43.49 -7.58
N GLU A 26 -54.11 -43.21 -6.30
CA GLU A 26 -53.80 -41.86 -5.81
C GLU A 26 -52.48 -41.34 -6.43
N LEU A 27 -51.43 -42.14 -6.49
CA LEU A 27 -50.16 -41.77 -7.15
C LEU A 27 -50.32 -41.52 -8.66
N GLU A 28 -51.15 -42.31 -9.33
CA GLU A 28 -51.44 -42.16 -10.75
C GLU A 28 -52.26 -40.89 -11.03
N ALA A 29 -53.19 -40.52 -10.13
CA ALA A 29 -53.88 -39.23 -10.16
C ALA A 29 -52.93 -38.04 -9.92
N PHE A 30 -51.89 -38.20 -9.09
CA PHE A 30 -50.86 -37.16 -8.88
C PHE A 30 -49.86 -37.03 -10.05
N LYS A 31 -49.68 -38.08 -10.86
CA LYS A 31 -48.83 -38.05 -12.05
C LYS A 31 -49.38 -37.12 -13.13
N ASP A 32 -50.71 -37.11 -13.30
CA ASP A 32 -51.39 -36.22 -14.24
C ASP A 32 -51.70 -34.83 -13.64
N ALA A 33 -51.69 -34.70 -12.31
CA ALA A 33 -51.88 -33.43 -11.60
C ALA A 33 -50.58 -32.66 -11.30
N SER A 34 -49.41 -33.22 -11.60
CA SER A 34 -48.13 -32.52 -11.50
C SER A 34 -47.98 -31.55 -12.69
N GLU A 35 -48.63 -30.39 -12.59
CA GLU A 35 -48.31 -29.17 -13.34
C GLU A 35 -46.92 -28.60 -12.96
N ASN A 36 -45.91 -29.43 -12.66
CA ASN A 36 -44.52 -28.99 -12.73
C ASN A 36 -44.10 -28.98 -14.19
N LYS A 37 -44.70 -28.07 -14.95
CA LYS A 37 -44.23 -27.65 -16.26
C LYS A 37 -42.98 -26.80 -16.03
N VAL A 38 -41.88 -27.45 -15.59
CA VAL A 38 -40.57 -26.81 -15.57
C VAL A 38 -40.35 -26.31 -16.99
N HIS A 39 -40.21 -24.99 -17.13
CA HIS A 39 -39.98 -24.33 -18.40
C HIS A 39 -38.55 -24.62 -18.88
N TRP A 40 -38.25 -25.90 -19.14
CA TRP A 40 -36.93 -26.38 -19.55
C TRP A 40 -36.40 -25.64 -20.77
N THR A 41 -37.29 -25.24 -21.69
CA THR A 41 -36.95 -24.43 -22.86
C THR A 41 -36.47 -23.03 -22.49
N GLU A 42 -37.05 -22.40 -21.46
CA GLU A 42 -36.61 -21.08 -20.97
C GLU A 42 -35.27 -21.18 -20.25
N ILE A 43 -35.07 -22.25 -19.48
CA ILE A 43 -33.80 -22.56 -18.80
C ILE A 43 -32.69 -22.83 -19.83
N GLU A 44 -32.96 -23.66 -20.84
CA GLU A 44 -32.02 -23.94 -21.91
C GLU A 44 -31.67 -22.66 -22.70
N GLN A 45 -32.68 -21.84 -23.01
CA GLN A 45 -32.47 -20.55 -23.68
C GLN A 45 -31.65 -19.58 -22.82
N TYR A 46 -31.85 -19.55 -21.50
CA TYR A 46 -31.03 -18.76 -20.58
C TYR A 46 -29.56 -19.19 -20.62
N PHE A 47 -29.27 -20.48 -20.52
CA PHE A 47 -27.89 -20.98 -20.59
C PHE A 47 -27.23 -20.76 -21.95
N ARG A 48 -27.99 -20.89 -23.05
CA ARG A 48 -27.50 -20.53 -24.40
C ARG A 48 -27.16 -19.05 -24.51
N ASN A 49 -28.02 -18.17 -24.00
CA ASN A 49 -27.77 -16.72 -23.99
C ASN A 49 -26.55 -16.39 -23.12
N LEU A 50 -26.40 -17.07 -21.97
CA LEU A 50 -25.25 -16.92 -21.10
C LEU A 50 -23.95 -17.37 -21.77
N GLU A 51 -23.97 -18.51 -22.47
CA GLU A 51 -22.83 -19.05 -23.22
C GLU A 51 -22.38 -18.08 -24.33
N VAL A 52 -23.34 -17.54 -25.10
CA VAL A 52 -23.05 -16.53 -26.14
C VAL A 52 -22.48 -15.24 -25.52
N THR A 53 -23.05 -14.80 -24.40
CA THR A 53 -22.57 -13.59 -23.71
C THR A 53 -21.17 -13.77 -23.15
N LEU A 54 -20.89 -14.92 -22.53
CA LEU A 54 -19.59 -15.27 -21.98
C LEU A 54 -18.56 -15.38 -23.09
N LYS A 55 -18.90 -16.04 -24.21
CA LYS A 55 -18.02 -16.13 -25.37
C LYS A 55 -17.68 -14.74 -25.93
N LYS A 56 -18.68 -13.87 -26.14
CA LYS A 56 -18.45 -12.49 -26.58
C LYS A 56 -17.55 -11.72 -25.61
N LYS A 57 -17.75 -11.87 -24.30
CA LYS A 57 -16.90 -11.25 -23.27
C LYS A 57 -15.47 -11.79 -23.29
N SER A 58 -15.29 -13.09 -23.50
CA SER A 58 -13.96 -13.70 -23.63
C SER A 58 -13.22 -13.16 -24.86
N GLU A 59 -13.90 -13.00 -26.00
CA GLU A 59 -13.32 -12.43 -27.22
C GLU A 59 -12.96 -10.93 -27.04
N GLU A 60 -13.80 -10.17 -26.33
CA GLU A 60 -13.53 -8.77 -25.96
C GLU A 60 -12.27 -8.64 -25.07
N LEU A 61 -12.10 -9.56 -24.11
CA LEU A 61 -10.93 -9.59 -23.22
C LEU A 61 -9.65 -9.95 -23.97
N VAL A 62 -9.69 -10.97 -24.84
CA VAL A 62 -8.56 -11.35 -25.67
C VAL A 62 -8.14 -10.21 -26.61
N ALA A 63 -9.11 -9.44 -27.14
CA ALA A 63 -8.79 -8.27 -27.96
C ALA A 63 -8.11 -7.16 -27.14
N LYS A 64 -8.58 -6.90 -25.91
CA LYS A 64 -7.97 -5.94 -24.98
C LYS A 64 -6.57 -6.36 -24.54
N GLU A 65 -6.36 -7.64 -24.26
CA GLU A 65 -5.05 -8.20 -23.91
C GLU A 65 -4.03 -7.90 -25.01
N LYS A 66 -4.36 -8.19 -26.27
CA LYS A 66 -3.50 -7.86 -27.42
C LYS A 66 -3.23 -6.36 -27.57
N GLU A 67 -4.22 -5.51 -27.30
CA GLU A 67 -4.03 -4.05 -27.32
C GLU A 67 -3.03 -3.61 -26.25
N TYR A 68 -3.07 -4.21 -25.05
CA TYR A 68 -2.12 -3.92 -23.99
C TYR A 68 -0.72 -4.44 -24.30
N GLU A 69 -0.57 -5.63 -24.90
CA GLU A 69 0.73 -6.16 -25.34
C GLU A 69 1.40 -5.22 -26.35
N VAL A 70 0.64 -4.68 -27.32
CA VAL A 70 1.16 -3.71 -28.29
C VAL A 70 1.60 -2.42 -27.60
N LYS A 71 0.77 -1.88 -26.70
CA LYS A 71 1.12 -0.65 -25.95
C LYS A 71 2.35 -0.86 -25.06
N GLU A 72 2.46 -2.01 -24.41
CA GLU A 72 3.63 -2.35 -23.60
C GLU A 72 4.90 -2.36 -24.47
N ALA A 73 4.86 -3.05 -25.61
CA ALA A 73 5.99 -3.08 -26.54
C ALA A 73 6.39 -1.69 -27.05
N GLU A 74 5.43 -0.82 -27.37
CA GLU A 74 5.67 0.57 -27.77
C GLU A 74 6.32 1.38 -26.64
N THR A 75 5.83 1.24 -25.40
CA THR A 75 6.40 1.96 -24.25
C THR A 75 7.82 1.50 -23.94
N LEU A 76 8.11 0.20 -24.03
CA LEU A 76 9.45 -0.34 -23.84
C LEU A 76 10.40 0.16 -24.92
N ALA A 77 9.97 0.21 -26.18
CA ALA A 77 10.78 0.77 -27.26
C ALA A 77 11.14 2.25 -27.02
N LEU A 78 10.18 3.06 -26.58
CA LEU A 78 10.42 4.46 -26.22
C LEU A 78 11.36 4.64 -25.03
N ILE A 79 11.31 3.73 -24.04
CA ILE A 79 12.23 3.75 -22.90
C ILE A 79 13.66 3.45 -23.38
N VAL A 80 13.84 2.40 -24.17
CA VAL A 80 15.16 2.02 -24.73
C VAL A 80 15.75 3.15 -25.58
N GLU A 81 14.94 3.82 -26.40
CA GLU A 81 15.39 4.98 -27.18
C GLU A 81 15.86 6.13 -26.28
N LYS A 82 15.08 6.46 -25.23
CA LYS A 82 15.46 7.50 -24.26
C LYS A 82 16.71 7.14 -23.48
N GLU A 83 16.86 5.88 -23.08
CA GLU A 83 18.06 5.38 -22.39
C GLU A 83 19.30 5.54 -23.28
N ALA A 84 19.21 5.20 -24.58
CA ALA A 84 20.30 5.39 -25.52
C ALA A 84 20.69 6.88 -25.66
N VAL A 85 19.71 7.79 -25.73
CA VAL A 85 19.95 9.24 -25.79
C VAL A 85 20.57 9.78 -24.51
N VAL A 86 20.19 9.25 -23.35
CA VAL A 86 20.81 9.64 -22.07
C VAL A 86 22.24 9.12 -22.00
N ALA A 87 22.48 7.86 -22.38
CA ALA A 87 23.82 7.27 -22.39
C ALA A 87 24.80 8.02 -23.30
N THR A 88 24.38 8.47 -24.48
CA THR A 88 25.23 9.29 -25.36
C THR A 88 25.55 10.65 -24.74
N LYS A 89 24.56 11.32 -24.15
CA LYS A 89 24.79 12.60 -23.45
C LYS A 89 25.71 12.43 -22.25
N GLU A 90 25.55 11.37 -21.45
CA GLU A 90 26.42 11.08 -20.32
C GLU A 90 27.88 10.87 -20.78
N GLN A 91 28.08 10.14 -21.89
CA GLN A 91 29.40 9.97 -22.48
C GLN A 91 30.00 11.30 -22.95
N ASP A 92 29.22 12.13 -23.67
CA ASP A 92 29.68 13.46 -24.12
C ASP A 92 30.12 14.36 -22.94
N TYR A 93 29.39 14.31 -21.81
CA TYR A 93 29.77 15.04 -20.60
C TYR A 93 31.06 14.49 -19.98
N LEU A 94 31.23 13.17 -19.93
CA LEU A 94 32.45 12.54 -19.41
C LEU A 94 33.67 12.92 -20.25
N ASP A 95 33.54 12.88 -21.57
CA ASP A 95 34.62 13.24 -22.50
C ASP A 95 35.02 14.71 -22.31
N ARG A 96 34.05 15.63 -22.22
CA ARG A 96 34.32 17.05 -21.96
C ARG A 96 35.01 17.29 -20.61
N VAL A 97 34.62 16.55 -19.56
CA VAL A 97 35.27 16.66 -18.25
C VAL A 97 36.71 16.15 -18.33
N GLN A 98 36.95 15.08 -19.09
CA GLN A 98 38.30 14.54 -19.28
C GLN A 98 39.19 15.52 -20.05
N GLU A 99 38.69 16.12 -21.14
CA GLU A 99 39.40 17.15 -21.89
C GLU A 99 39.80 18.36 -21.01
N LEU A 100 38.88 18.81 -20.15
CA LEU A 100 39.17 19.90 -19.21
C LEU A 100 40.23 19.52 -18.18
N LYS A 101 40.22 18.27 -17.68
CA LYS A 101 41.26 17.76 -16.77
C LYS A 101 42.62 17.74 -17.48
N ASP A 102 42.67 17.22 -18.70
CA ASP A 102 43.91 17.11 -19.47
C ASP A 102 44.48 18.50 -19.80
N ALA A 103 43.62 19.45 -20.16
CA ALA A 103 44.00 20.85 -20.38
C ALA A 103 44.55 21.52 -19.11
N ALA A 104 43.92 21.29 -17.95
CA ALA A 104 44.40 21.81 -16.67
C ALA A 104 45.76 21.21 -16.28
N VAL A 105 45.95 19.90 -16.48
CA VAL A 105 47.23 19.23 -16.23
C VAL A 105 48.32 19.77 -17.15
N ALA A 106 48.02 20.00 -18.44
CA ALA A 106 48.97 20.60 -19.38
C ALA A 106 49.37 22.02 -18.95
N ALA A 107 48.41 22.86 -18.53
CA ALA A 107 48.69 24.20 -18.04
C ALA A 107 49.56 24.21 -16.76
N ILE A 108 49.31 23.26 -15.84
CA ILE A 108 50.16 23.08 -14.64
C ILE A 108 51.57 22.64 -15.04
N ALA A 109 51.71 21.69 -15.96
CA ALA A 109 53.01 21.22 -16.43
C ALA A 109 53.81 22.33 -17.11
N GLU A 110 53.17 23.14 -17.94
CA GLU A 110 53.76 24.32 -18.58
C GLU A 110 54.20 25.37 -17.53
N ALA A 111 53.34 25.66 -16.55
CA ALA A 111 53.70 26.54 -15.44
C ALA A 111 54.92 26.00 -14.67
N CYS A 112 54.95 24.71 -14.32
CA CYS A 112 56.09 24.07 -13.66
C CYS A 112 57.37 24.10 -14.50
N ALA A 113 57.28 24.00 -15.82
CA ALA A 113 58.44 24.14 -16.72
C ALA A 113 58.98 25.57 -16.73
N ASN A 114 58.10 26.58 -16.71
CA ASN A 114 58.47 28.00 -16.65
C ASN A 114 59.03 28.41 -15.27
N PHE A 115 58.59 27.75 -14.19
CA PHE A 115 59.07 27.94 -12.83
C PHE A 115 60.28 27.08 -12.46
N ARG A 116 61.05 26.57 -13.44
CA ARG A 116 62.36 25.94 -13.18
C ARG A 116 63.46 26.96 -13.47
N PRO A 117 63.93 27.77 -12.49
CA PRO A 117 65.05 28.67 -12.72
C PRO A 117 66.35 27.87 -12.55
N THR A 118 67.21 27.99 -13.56
CA THR A 118 68.65 28.14 -13.45
C THR A 118 69.24 27.89 -12.05
N THR A 119 69.57 26.64 -11.73
CA THR A 119 70.67 26.33 -10.80
C THR A 119 71.25 24.98 -11.17
N ALA A 120 72.32 25.00 -11.97
CA ALA A 120 73.43 24.04 -11.99
C ALA A 120 74.17 24.14 -13.35
N GLU A 121 74.93 25.22 -13.55
CA GLU A 121 76.28 25.03 -14.08
C GLU A 121 77.19 24.69 -12.88
N SER A 122 78.12 23.77 -13.12
CA SER A 122 79.26 23.41 -12.27
C SER A 122 78.98 22.51 -11.06
N LEU A 123 79.27 21.21 -11.23
CA LEU A 123 80.03 20.45 -10.25
C LEU A 123 81.26 19.87 -10.97
N ASP A 124 82.42 20.43 -10.66
CA ASP A 124 83.60 19.61 -10.47
C ASP A 124 84.31 20.05 -9.17
N THR A 125 84.85 19.04 -8.49
CA THR A 125 85.79 19.05 -7.36
C THR A 125 85.27 19.13 -5.90
N ALA A 126 85.41 17.96 -5.25
CA ALA A 126 85.95 17.70 -3.92
C ALA A 126 85.07 17.79 -2.65
N GLU A 127 85.12 16.66 -1.91
CA GLU A 127 85.05 16.50 -0.44
C GLU A 127 83.71 16.84 0.24
N ASN A 128 83.27 16.24 1.34
CA ASN A 128 83.61 15.10 2.19
C ASN A 128 82.50 15.11 3.28
N GLY A 129 82.23 13.99 3.94
CA GLY A 129 81.65 14.00 5.29
C GLY A 129 80.14 13.85 5.43
N ASP A 130 79.74 12.62 5.75
CA ASP A 130 79.15 12.27 7.05
C ASP A 130 77.79 12.85 7.50
N THR A 131 76.81 11.95 7.45
CA THR A 131 75.94 11.49 8.56
C THR A 131 75.05 12.47 9.38
N LYS A 132 73.78 12.06 9.49
CA LYS A 132 73.06 11.77 10.77
C LYS A 132 72.17 12.87 11.42
N VAL A 133 70.85 12.61 11.33
CA VAL A 133 69.82 12.58 12.41
C VAL A 133 69.59 13.85 13.27
N SER A 134 68.38 14.42 13.25
CA SER A 134 67.33 14.33 14.31
C SER A 134 66.37 15.54 14.41
N SER A 135 65.07 15.22 14.53
CA SER A 135 64.00 15.76 15.39
C SER A 135 63.93 17.25 15.83
N SER A 136 62.72 17.85 15.75
CA SER A 136 61.83 18.13 16.91
C SER A 136 61.06 19.47 16.84
N VAL A 137 59.72 19.34 16.81
CA VAL A 137 58.65 20.07 17.54
C VAL A 137 58.80 21.58 17.87
N GLY A 138 57.78 22.36 17.48
CA GLY A 138 57.45 23.66 18.08
C GLY A 138 56.10 24.18 17.61
N ASP A 139 55.10 24.12 18.49
CA ASP A 139 53.71 24.54 18.35
C ASP A 139 53.51 25.99 18.83
N LYS A 140 52.61 26.78 18.18
CA LYS A 140 51.72 27.84 18.76
C LYS A 140 51.19 28.88 17.75
N ASN A 141 49.86 28.79 17.54
CA ASN A 141 48.82 29.85 17.55
C ASN A 141 48.66 30.90 16.42
N SER A 142 47.42 30.92 15.92
CA SER A 142 46.71 31.88 15.04
C SER A 142 46.47 33.26 15.72
N PRO A 143 46.11 34.34 14.99
CA PRO A 143 44.70 34.58 14.61
C PRO A 143 44.45 35.21 13.21
N ASP A 144 43.28 34.85 12.65
CA ASP A 144 42.34 35.58 11.78
C ASP A 144 42.81 36.68 10.81
N GLU A 145 42.51 36.51 9.51
CA GLU A 145 41.84 37.51 8.66
C GLU A 145 41.09 36.83 7.47
N GLU A 146 39.76 36.82 7.60
CA GLU A 146 38.74 37.16 6.58
C GLU A 146 38.97 36.78 5.10
N PHE A 147 38.39 35.64 4.67
CA PHE A 147 38.14 35.36 3.25
C PHE A 147 36.71 35.78 2.87
N PRO A 148 36.50 36.58 1.80
CA PRO A 148 35.17 36.98 1.37
C PRO A 148 34.47 35.81 0.67
N ARG A 149 33.40 35.31 1.28
CA ARG A 149 32.44 34.42 0.62
C ARG A 149 31.66 35.21 -0.41
N LYS A 150 31.96 35.00 -1.69
CA LYS A 150 31.07 35.40 -2.79
C LYS A 150 29.89 34.43 -2.82
N THR A 151 28.83 34.80 -2.12
CA THR A 151 27.49 34.24 -2.20
C THR A 151 26.97 34.50 -3.62
N SER A 152 26.99 33.48 -4.47
CA SER A 152 26.24 33.47 -5.73
C SER A 152 24.95 32.73 -5.46
N GLU A 153 23.90 33.52 -5.30
CA GLU A 153 22.47 33.22 -5.35
C GLU A 153 22.11 31.86 -5.97
N ILE A 154 21.79 30.90 -5.10
CA ILE A 154 20.85 29.80 -5.37
C ILE A 154 19.98 29.63 -4.12
N THR A 155 19.29 30.69 -3.71
CA THR A 155 18.19 30.63 -2.75
C THR A 155 17.14 31.65 -3.15
N GLU A 156 16.50 31.44 -4.30
CA GLU A 156 15.21 32.08 -4.63
C GLU A 156 14.56 31.46 -5.87
N ASN A 157 14.36 30.13 -5.86
CA ASN A 157 13.28 29.54 -6.64
C ASN A 157 12.14 29.20 -5.68
N MET A 158 11.47 30.29 -5.34
CA MET A 158 10.09 30.45 -4.90
C MET A 158 9.38 29.19 -4.40
N ALA A 159 8.93 29.27 -3.16
CA ALA A 159 7.63 28.76 -2.79
C ALA A 159 6.64 29.19 -3.88
N ALA A 160 6.37 28.28 -4.82
CA ALA A 160 5.16 28.40 -5.61
C ALA A 160 4.05 28.41 -4.57
N ASP A 161 3.41 29.56 -4.43
CA ASP A 161 2.16 29.71 -3.72
C ASP A 161 1.24 28.61 -4.27
N VAL A 162 1.11 27.49 -3.54
CA VAL A 162 0.36 26.32 -3.99
C VAL A 162 -1.10 26.74 -3.92
N LYS A 163 -1.57 27.47 -4.91
CA LYS A 163 -2.94 27.95 -4.92
C LYS A 163 -3.86 26.75 -5.13
N SER A 164 -4.84 26.58 -4.24
CA SER A 164 -5.85 25.55 -4.40
C SER A 164 -6.61 25.75 -5.70
N ARG A 165 -6.94 24.65 -6.38
CA ARG A 165 -7.85 24.66 -7.53
C ARG A 165 -9.19 25.32 -7.17
N PRO A 166 -9.77 26.14 -8.07
CA PRO A 166 -11.03 26.81 -7.81
C PRO A 166 -12.18 25.83 -7.53
N GLU A 167 -12.14 24.63 -8.12
CA GLU A 167 -13.13 23.58 -7.89
C GLU A 167 -13.10 23.07 -6.44
N LEU A 168 -11.90 22.83 -5.89
CA LEU A 168 -11.75 22.39 -4.50
C LEU A 168 -12.23 23.46 -3.52
N THR A 169 -11.85 24.71 -3.77
CA THR A 169 -12.31 25.86 -3.00
C THR A 169 -13.83 25.97 -3.07
N HIS A 170 -14.43 25.83 -4.25
CA HIS A 170 -15.87 25.89 -4.43
C HIS A 170 -16.63 24.83 -3.63
N PHE A 171 -16.19 23.57 -3.67
CA PHE A 171 -16.83 22.52 -2.86
C PHE A 171 -16.70 22.79 -1.36
N CYS A 172 -15.58 23.35 -0.90
CA CYS A 172 -15.36 23.71 0.50
C CYS A 172 -16.27 24.88 0.94
N GLU A 173 -16.33 25.95 0.14
CA GLU A 173 -17.20 27.12 0.40
C GLU A 173 -18.68 26.73 0.49
N GLN A 174 -19.12 25.83 -0.39
CA GLN A 174 -20.50 25.39 -0.46
C GLN A 174 -20.83 24.26 0.53
N MET A 175 -19.84 23.79 1.30
CA MET A 175 -19.97 22.63 2.20
C MET A 175 -20.50 21.37 1.48
N ASP A 176 -20.14 21.20 0.20
CA ASP A 176 -20.60 20.09 -0.65
C ASP A 176 -19.72 18.84 -0.44
N ALA A 177 -20.03 18.10 0.63
CA ALA A 177 -19.31 16.90 1.02
C ALA A 177 -19.31 15.82 -0.08
N LYS A 178 -20.42 15.67 -0.80
CA LYS A 178 -20.60 14.64 -1.83
C LYS A 178 -19.91 15.02 -3.13
N GLY A 179 -20.02 16.29 -3.55
CA GLY A 179 -19.27 16.81 -4.69
C GLY A 179 -17.77 16.72 -4.48
N LEU A 180 -17.28 17.06 -3.28
CA LEU A 180 -15.87 16.94 -2.93
C LEU A 180 -15.38 15.49 -3.02
N LEU A 181 -16.11 14.52 -2.46
CA LEU A 181 -15.75 13.11 -2.53
C LEU A 181 -15.73 12.60 -3.97
N ASN A 182 -16.77 12.91 -4.75
CA ASN A 182 -16.87 12.51 -6.16
C ASN A 182 -15.71 13.10 -6.98
N PHE A 183 -15.37 14.37 -6.76
CA PHE A 183 -14.24 15.01 -7.43
C PHE A 183 -12.92 14.26 -7.15
N LEU A 184 -12.67 13.86 -5.90
CA LEU A 184 -11.49 13.07 -5.55
C LEU A 184 -11.51 11.67 -6.19
N MET A 185 -12.68 11.03 -6.27
CA MET A 185 -12.85 9.74 -6.94
C MET A 185 -12.59 9.81 -8.44
N GLU A 186 -12.97 10.90 -9.12
CA GLU A 186 -12.73 11.08 -10.55
C GLU A 186 -11.26 11.41 -10.86
N ASN A 187 -10.55 12.04 -9.90
CA ASN A 187 -9.20 12.58 -10.09
C ASN A 187 -8.09 11.74 -9.42
N GLN A 188 -8.27 10.42 -9.28
CA GLN A 188 -7.31 9.51 -8.62
C GLN A 188 -5.88 9.56 -9.16
N LYS A 189 -5.68 9.96 -10.42
CA LYS A 189 -4.34 10.04 -11.06
C LYS A 189 -3.50 11.21 -10.53
N ILE A 190 -4.14 12.30 -10.13
CA ILE A 190 -3.49 13.52 -9.63
C ILE A 190 -3.78 13.73 -8.13
N LEU A 191 -4.27 12.69 -7.46
CA LEU A 191 -4.72 12.74 -6.08
C LEU A 191 -3.61 13.16 -5.11
N ASN A 192 -2.34 12.82 -5.38
CA ASN A 192 -1.20 13.30 -4.59
C ASN A 192 -0.99 14.83 -4.68
N ASP A 193 -1.30 15.44 -5.82
CA ASP A 193 -1.23 16.90 -5.98
C ASP A 193 -2.41 17.55 -5.26
N ILE A 194 -3.60 16.96 -5.42
CA ILE A 194 -4.81 17.39 -4.70
C ILE A 194 -4.62 17.29 -3.18
N CYS A 195 -3.94 16.25 -2.66
CA CYS A 195 -3.64 16.14 -1.22
C CYS A 195 -2.88 17.34 -0.65
N ARG A 196 -2.04 18.01 -1.46
CA ARG A 196 -1.28 19.19 -1.02
C ARG A 196 -2.10 20.48 -1.08
N GLU A 197 -3.03 20.55 -2.04
CA GLU A 197 -3.92 21.70 -2.25
C GLU A 197 -5.12 21.70 -1.30
N LEU A 198 -5.63 20.51 -0.95
CA LEU A 198 -6.86 20.32 -0.19
C LEU A 198 -6.83 20.98 1.21
N PRO A 199 -5.74 20.92 2.00
CA PRO A 199 -5.65 21.65 3.27
C PRO A 199 -5.81 23.17 3.12
N LEU A 200 -5.43 23.75 1.97
CA LEU A 200 -5.60 25.17 1.69
C LEU A 200 -7.05 25.47 1.29
N ALA A 201 -7.67 24.61 0.49
CA ALA A 201 -9.08 24.74 0.14
C ALA A 201 -10.01 24.64 1.36
N LEU A 202 -9.67 23.80 2.35
CA LEU A 202 -10.41 23.66 3.59
C LEU A 202 -10.49 24.96 4.41
N GLU A 203 -9.58 25.92 4.23
CA GLU A 203 -9.66 27.25 4.87
C GLU A 203 -10.89 28.05 4.43
N SER A 204 -11.46 27.75 3.26
CA SER A 204 -12.65 28.41 2.73
C SER A 204 -13.97 27.79 3.22
N ALA A 205 -13.92 26.63 3.88
CA ALA A 205 -15.10 26.00 4.45
C ALA A 205 -15.50 26.65 5.78
N SER A 206 -16.82 26.78 6.02
CA SER A 206 -17.35 27.32 7.28
C SER A 206 -17.14 26.35 8.46
N GLU A 207 -17.30 25.05 8.23
CA GLU A 207 -17.03 23.99 9.22
C GLU A 207 -16.19 22.86 8.59
N PRO A 208 -14.87 23.03 8.42
CA PRO A 208 -14.02 22.09 7.68
C PRO A 208 -14.06 20.67 8.25
N ALA A 209 -14.07 20.54 9.57
CA ALA A 209 -14.16 19.28 10.27
C ALA A 209 -15.47 18.53 9.96
N ARG A 210 -16.59 19.26 9.95
CA ARG A 210 -17.92 18.71 9.67
C ARG A 210 -18.05 18.31 8.21
N LEU A 211 -17.52 19.12 7.30
CA LEU A 211 -17.44 18.81 5.87
C LEU A 211 -16.73 17.48 5.64
N VAL A 212 -15.53 17.32 6.21
CA VAL A 212 -14.73 16.09 6.06
C VAL A 212 -15.46 14.88 6.62
N LEU A 213 -16.07 14.98 7.80
CA LEU A 213 -16.84 13.87 8.39
C LEU A 213 -18.05 13.49 7.53
N ASN A 214 -18.77 14.45 6.98
CA ASN A 214 -19.90 14.19 6.08
C ASN A 214 -19.44 13.51 4.78
N SER A 215 -18.25 13.83 4.28
CA SER A 215 -17.67 13.17 3.08
C SER A 215 -17.27 11.71 3.31
N LEU A 216 -17.33 11.20 4.56
CA LEU A 216 -17.08 9.79 4.86
C LEU A 216 -18.33 8.92 4.69
N GLU A 217 -19.49 9.53 4.38
CA GLU A 217 -20.72 8.80 4.09
C GLU A 217 -20.51 7.82 2.92
N GLY A 218 -21.01 6.59 3.08
CA GLY A 218 -20.88 5.54 2.07
C GLY A 218 -19.56 4.75 2.13
N PHE A 219 -18.61 5.09 3.01
CA PHE A 219 -17.34 4.34 3.16
C PHE A 219 -17.53 2.82 3.32
N TYR A 220 -18.62 2.45 4.02
CA TYR A 220 -19.17 1.10 4.01
C TYR A 220 -20.57 1.14 3.40
N PRO A 221 -20.76 0.73 2.13
CA PRO A 221 -22.09 0.64 1.55
C PRO A 221 -22.93 -0.38 2.31
N PRO A 222 -24.27 -0.22 2.36
CA PRO A 222 -25.14 -1.26 2.88
C PRO A 222 -24.95 -2.56 2.09
N ASP A 223 -25.09 -3.71 2.75
CA ASP A 223 -24.91 -5.04 2.15
C ASP A 223 -25.94 -5.29 1.01
N GLU A 224 -25.65 -4.79 -0.19
CA GLU A 224 -26.46 -5.06 -1.39
C GLU A 224 -25.96 -6.34 -2.07
N THR A 225 -26.68 -7.43 -1.87
CA THR A 225 -26.40 -8.80 -2.36
C THR A 225 -26.53 -8.99 -3.88
N SER A 226 -26.45 -7.95 -4.71
CA SER A 226 -26.63 -8.11 -6.16
C SER A 226 -26.00 -6.98 -6.96
N GLN A 227 -24.70 -7.05 -7.25
CA GLN A 227 -24.09 -6.28 -8.34
C GLN A 227 -22.75 -6.88 -8.77
N THR A 228 -22.35 -6.62 -10.01
CA THR A 228 -21.19 -7.23 -10.68
C THR A 228 -19.88 -6.88 -9.96
N VAL A 229 -19.21 -7.92 -9.47
CA VAL A 229 -18.13 -7.85 -8.45
C VAL A 229 -16.96 -6.94 -8.84
N ASP A 230 -16.54 -6.91 -10.10
CA ASP A 230 -15.23 -6.31 -10.45
C ASP A 230 -15.24 -4.78 -10.63
N LYS A 231 -16.36 -4.16 -11.04
CA LYS A 231 -16.43 -2.70 -11.23
C LYS A 231 -16.77 -1.96 -9.95
N THR A 232 -17.59 -2.57 -9.11
CA THR A 232 -17.99 -1.99 -7.83
C THR A 232 -16.82 -1.97 -6.85
N ASP A 233 -15.94 -2.99 -6.90
CA ASP A 233 -14.79 -3.05 -6.00
C ASP A 233 -13.74 -1.96 -6.28
N ALA A 234 -13.40 -1.71 -7.54
CA ALA A 234 -12.45 -0.64 -7.89
C ALA A 234 -12.99 0.77 -7.54
N ALA A 235 -14.29 1.01 -7.75
CA ALA A 235 -14.94 2.26 -7.37
C ALA A 235 -14.99 2.43 -5.84
N LEU A 236 -15.29 1.36 -5.10
CA LEU A 236 -15.29 1.33 -3.63
C LEU A 236 -13.88 1.57 -3.07
N GLN A 237 -12.85 0.94 -3.63
CA GLN A 237 -11.46 1.20 -3.26
C GLN A 237 -11.04 2.64 -3.56
N GLY A 238 -11.45 3.19 -4.72
CA GLY A 238 -11.24 4.59 -5.07
C GLY A 238 -11.89 5.56 -4.07
N MET A 239 -13.14 5.28 -3.69
CA MET A 239 -13.85 6.03 -2.64
C MET A 239 -13.13 5.96 -1.29
N ARG A 240 -12.77 4.76 -0.82
CA ARG A 240 -12.05 4.58 0.44
C ARG A 240 -10.72 5.33 0.46
N LYS A 241 -9.98 5.28 -0.64
CA LYS A 241 -8.75 6.05 -0.80
C LYS A 241 -8.99 7.56 -0.77
N SER A 242 -10.05 8.06 -1.40
CA SER A 242 -10.46 9.47 -1.30
C SER A 242 -10.81 9.87 0.14
N CYS A 243 -11.49 9.00 0.90
CA CYS A 243 -11.78 9.26 2.31
C CYS A 243 -10.51 9.33 3.16
N VAL A 244 -9.53 8.46 2.93
CA VAL A 244 -8.21 8.54 3.59
C VAL A 244 -7.54 9.88 3.30
N VAL A 245 -7.54 10.32 2.04
CA VAL A 245 -6.98 11.62 1.64
C VAL A 245 -7.67 12.79 2.33
N LEU A 246 -9.00 12.76 2.43
CA LEU A 246 -9.75 13.80 3.15
C LEU A 246 -9.35 13.88 4.63
N LEU A 247 -9.19 12.71 5.27
CA LEU A 247 -8.77 12.63 6.67
C LEU A 247 -7.30 13.09 6.88
N GLU A 248 -6.40 12.77 5.94
CA GLU A 248 -5.01 13.25 5.93
C GLU A 248 -4.92 14.76 5.69
N ALA A 249 -5.72 15.29 4.75
CA ALA A 249 -5.78 16.71 4.47
C ALA A 249 -6.32 17.49 5.67
N MET A 250 -7.34 16.95 6.36
CA MET A 250 -7.84 17.51 7.61
C MET A 250 -6.77 17.50 8.71
N ALA A 251 -6.00 16.41 8.86
CA ALA A 251 -4.89 16.38 9.81
C ALA A 251 -3.83 17.44 9.49
N SER A 252 -3.52 17.62 8.21
CA SER A 252 -2.56 18.62 7.73
C SER A 252 -3.06 20.05 7.94
N PHE A 253 -4.35 20.29 7.70
CA PHE A 253 -5.03 21.55 7.99
C PHE A 253 -4.94 21.88 9.49
N LEU A 254 -5.30 20.93 10.35
CA LEU A 254 -5.22 21.11 11.82
C LEU A 254 -3.79 21.33 12.32
N ALA A 255 -2.78 20.76 11.67
CA ALA A 255 -1.38 20.95 12.04
C ALA A 255 -0.84 22.35 11.67
N ARG A 256 -1.48 23.05 10.73
CA ARG A 256 -1.11 24.42 10.30
C ARG A 256 -1.75 25.50 11.18
N ILE A 257 -2.83 25.16 11.87
CA ILE A 257 -3.60 26.08 12.69
C ILE A 257 -2.98 26.14 14.08
N ASP A 258 -2.99 27.34 14.68
CA ASP A 258 -2.41 27.54 16.00
C ASP A 258 -3.14 26.68 17.05
N PRO A 259 -2.41 26.07 18.01
CA PRO A 259 -2.99 25.20 19.04
C PRO A 259 -4.08 25.85 19.91
N GLY A 260 -4.19 27.18 19.87
CA GLY A 260 -5.19 27.99 20.57
C GLY A 260 -6.58 27.98 19.94
N ASP A 261 -6.72 27.60 18.66
CA ASP A 261 -8.02 27.52 17.95
C ASP A 261 -8.78 26.23 18.29
N THR A 262 -9.02 26.07 19.60
CA THR A 262 -9.70 24.95 20.24
C THR A 262 -11.14 24.73 19.76
N HIS A 263 -11.70 25.65 18.96
CA HIS A 263 -13.08 25.59 18.46
C HIS A 263 -13.28 24.60 17.30
N LEU A 264 -12.23 24.25 16.54
CA LEU A 264 -12.35 23.39 15.35
C LEU A 264 -12.65 21.92 15.67
N LEU A 265 -12.15 21.44 16.82
CA LEU A 265 -12.42 20.10 17.35
C LEU A 265 -13.25 20.20 18.63
N ASN A 266 -14.36 20.94 18.54
CA ASN A 266 -15.33 21.04 19.63
C ASN A 266 -15.89 19.65 20.03
N PRO A 267 -16.52 19.52 21.20
CA PRO A 267 -17.05 18.24 21.66
C PRO A 267 -18.05 17.60 20.70
N GLU A 268 -18.87 18.38 19.99
CA GLU A 268 -19.86 17.88 19.04
C GLU A 268 -19.20 17.19 17.85
N ILE A 269 -18.17 17.81 17.26
CA ILE A 269 -17.37 17.24 16.17
C ILE A 269 -16.70 15.93 16.61
N LYS A 270 -16.17 15.89 17.84
CA LYS A 270 -15.59 14.66 18.38
C LYS A 270 -16.63 13.55 18.56
N GLN A 271 -17.84 13.88 19.03
CA GLN A 271 -18.93 12.91 19.13
C GLN A 271 -19.39 12.40 17.76
N LEU A 272 -19.44 13.26 16.73
CA LEU A 272 -19.73 12.84 15.36
C LEU A 272 -18.67 11.89 14.81
N ALA A 273 -17.38 12.24 14.96
CA ALA A 273 -16.27 11.38 14.56
C ALA A 273 -16.30 10.03 15.29
N LYS A 274 -16.65 10.04 16.58
CA LYS A 274 -16.83 8.83 17.38
C LYS A 274 -17.98 7.98 16.87
N ALA A 275 -19.14 8.55 16.59
CA ALA A 275 -20.29 7.81 16.07
C ALA A 275 -19.94 7.07 14.77
N ILE A 276 -19.19 7.72 13.87
CA ILE A 276 -18.67 7.11 12.64
C ILE A 276 -17.70 5.96 12.97
N ALA A 277 -16.75 6.18 13.89
CA ALA A 277 -15.81 5.15 14.31
C ALA A 277 -16.50 3.93 14.94
N ASP A 278 -17.53 4.14 15.78
CA ASP A 278 -18.32 3.08 16.39
C ASP A 278 -19.12 2.28 15.34
N GLU A 279 -19.58 2.93 14.26
CA GLU A 279 -20.21 2.25 13.12
C GLU A 279 -19.21 1.41 12.31
N TRP A 280 -17.99 1.90 12.14
CA TRP A 280 -16.94 1.23 11.35
C TRP A 280 -16.33 0.02 12.08
N LYS A 281 -16.20 0.12 13.41
CA LYS A 281 -15.55 -0.89 14.27
C LYS A 281 -16.05 -2.34 14.07
N PRO A 282 -17.37 -2.64 14.06
CA PRO A 282 -17.83 -4.01 13.81
C PRO A 282 -17.52 -4.47 12.38
N LYS A 283 -17.59 -3.57 11.39
CA LYS A 283 -17.34 -3.88 9.97
C LYS A 283 -15.86 -4.24 9.73
N LEU A 284 -14.94 -3.58 10.43
CA LEU A 284 -13.50 -3.93 10.47
C LEU A 284 -13.24 -5.32 11.06
N SER A 285 -14.03 -5.74 12.05
CA SER A 285 -13.85 -7.02 12.74
C SER A 285 -14.50 -8.19 12.00
N ASN A 286 -15.57 -7.93 11.23
CA ASN A 286 -16.37 -8.95 10.55
C ASN A 286 -15.83 -9.36 9.17
N ALA A 287 -14.87 -8.61 8.61
CA ALA A 287 -14.21 -8.92 7.34
C ALA A 287 -13.16 -10.06 7.47
N GLY A 288 -13.49 -11.08 8.25
CA GLY A 288 -12.63 -12.20 8.60
C GLY A 288 -12.53 -13.25 7.50
N SER A 289 -11.30 -13.74 7.31
CA SER A 289 -10.87 -14.99 6.64
C SER A 289 -10.60 -15.01 5.12
N GLY A 290 -10.43 -13.86 4.45
CA GLY A 290 -10.13 -13.81 3.00
C GLY A 290 -8.72 -13.33 2.62
N ALA A 291 -8.38 -12.08 2.94
CA ALA A 291 -7.05 -11.53 2.67
C ALA A 291 -6.77 -10.36 3.62
N ALA A 292 -5.69 -10.43 4.38
CA ALA A 292 -5.24 -9.33 5.24
C ALA A 292 -4.84 -8.04 4.45
N ILE A 293 -4.81 -8.12 3.12
CA ILE A 293 -4.45 -7.02 2.22
C ILE A 293 -5.68 -6.16 1.89
N ASP A 294 -6.86 -6.76 1.78
CA ASP A 294 -8.08 -6.07 1.30
C ASP A 294 -8.61 -5.06 2.31
N ASN A 295 -8.36 -5.29 3.62
CA ASN A 295 -8.80 -4.40 4.71
C ASN A 295 -7.76 -3.32 5.10
N SER A 296 -6.69 -3.15 4.31
CA SER A 296 -5.60 -2.22 4.64
C SER A 296 -6.09 -0.77 4.66
N LEU A 297 -6.93 -0.38 3.68
CA LEU A 297 -7.47 0.98 3.58
C LEU A 297 -8.50 1.28 4.68
N GLU A 298 -9.29 0.29 5.08
CA GLU A 298 -10.25 0.38 6.17
C GLU A 298 -9.55 0.62 7.51
N ALA A 299 -8.52 -0.19 7.80
CA ALA A 299 -7.71 -0.03 9.00
C ALA A 299 -6.99 1.33 9.01
N GLU A 300 -6.47 1.76 7.85
CA GLU A 300 -5.81 3.04 7.69
C GLU A 300 -6.77 4.22 7.90
N ALA A 301 -7.93 4.21 7.25
CA ALA A 301 -8.96 5.23 7.42
C ALA A 301 -9.45 5.33 8.87
N PHE A 302 -9.68 4.18 9.51
CA PHE A 302 -10.10 4.14 10.91
C PHE A 302 -9.03 4.76 11.83
N LEU A 303 -7.77 4.35 11.70
CA LEU A 303 -6.68 4.92 12.51
C LEU A 303 -6.49 6.41 12.22
N GLN A 304 -6.58 6.83 10.96
CA GLN A 304 -6.49 8.23 10.56
C GLN A 304 -7.64 9.05 11.17
N LEU A 305 -8.88 8.57 11.15
CA LEU A 305 -10.03 9.21 11.79
C LEU A 305 -9.77 9.44 13.28
N LEU A 306 -9.32 8.41 14.01
CA LEU A 306 -9.03 8.52 15.44
C LEU A 306 -7.91 9.54 15.72
N ALA A 307 -6.87 9.54 14.90
CA ALA A 307 -5.73 10.45 15.01
C ALA A 307 -6.14 11.90 14.73
N THR A 308 -6.80 12.16 13.61
CA THR A 308 -7.21 13.49 13.15
C THR A 308 -8.12 14.18 14.16
N PHE A 309 -9.12 13.46 14.69
CA PHE A 309 -10.11 14.01 15.62
C PHE A 309 -9.74 13.85 17.10
N ARG A 310 -8.59 13.22 17.40
CA ARG A 310 -8.04 13.01 18.75
C ARG A 310 -9.02 12.29 19.69
N ILE A 311 -9.64 11.22 19.18
CA ILE A 311 -10.62 10.38 19.90
C ILE A 311 -10.08 8.97 20.21
N ALA A 312 -8.80 8.72 19.93
CA ALA A 312 -8.14 7.43 20.15
C ALA A 312 -8.27 6.88 21.59
N SER A 313 -8.30 7.74 22.60
CA SER A 313 -8.40 7.35 24.02
C SER A 313 -9.71 6.65 24.38
N GLU A 314 -10.73 6.72 23.53
CA GLU A 314 -12.02 6.05 23.75
C GLU A 314 -12.01 4.59 23.27
N PHE A 315 -10.92 4.13 22.67
CA PHE A 315 -10.79 2.82 22.04
C PHE A 315 -9.73 1.96 22.73
N ASP A 316 -9.89 0.65 22.61
CA ASP A 316 -8.99 -0.33 23.22
C ASP A 316 -7.62 -0.34 22.52
N GLU A 317 -6.55 -0.06 23.27
CA GLU A 317 -5.19 0.03 22.73
C GLU A 317 -4.72 -1.27 22.06
N GLU A 318 -5.14 -2.43 22.56
CA GLU A 318 -4.73 -3.73 22.00
C GLU A 318 -5.37 -3.98 20.63
N GLN A 319 -6.64 -3.63 20.46
CA GLN A 319 -7.32 -3.63 19.17
C GLN A 319 -6.66 -2.67 18.18
N LEU A 320 -6.31 -1.46 18.63
CA LEU A 320 -5.61 -0.49 17.79
C LEU A 320 -4.23 -1.01 17.36
N CYS A 321 -3.48 -1.67 18.24
CA CYS A 321 -2.20 -2.28 17.90
C CYS A 321 -2.33 -3.36 16.81
N LYS A 322 -3.43 -4.13 16.80
CA LYS A 322 -3.70 -5.12 15.74
C LYS A 322 -3.95 -4.44 14.39
N LEU A 323 -4.70 -3.34 14.36
CA LEU A 323 -4.92 -2.57 13.15
C LEU A 323 -3.62 -1.95 12.63
N VAL A 324 -2.81 -1.39 13.52
CA VAL A 324 -1.48 -0.87 13.18
C VAL A 324 -0.62 -1.95 12.55
N PHE A 325 -0.66 -3.18 13.07
CA PHE A 325 0.11 -4.28 12.49
C PHE A 325 -0.28 -4.55 11.03
N VAL A 326 -1.57 -4.44 10.66
CA VAL A 326 -2.06 -4.58 9.28
C VAL A 326 -1.47 -3.48 8.39
N VAL A 327 -1.51 -2.23 8.84
CA VAL A 327 -1.06 -1.07 8.04
C VAL A 327 0.42 -0.73 8.19
N ALA A 328 1.20 -1.49 8.96
CA ALA A 328 2.59 -1.12 9.29
C ALA A 328 3.57 -1.08 8.08
N HIS A 329 3.17 -1.59 6.92
CA HIS A 329 3.91 -1.44 5.66
C HIS A 329 3.80 -0.02 5.08
N ARG A 330 2.80 0.76 5.50
CA ARG A 330 2.59 2.14 5.07
C ARG A 330 3.65 3.07 5.65
N ARG A 331 4.03 4.07 4.86
CA ARG A 331 5.04 5.06 5.26
C ARG A 331 4.62 5.86 6.50
N GLN A 332 3.35 6.23 6.61
CA GLN A 332 2.81 7.12 7.66
C GLN A 332 2.44 6.37 8.96
N ALA A 333 2.50 5.03 8.97
CA ALA A 333 2.02 4.24 10.10
C ALA A 333 2.72 4.58 11.44
N PRO A 334 4.04 4.82 11.50
CA PRO A 334 4.71 5.21 12.73
C PRO A 334 4.26 6.58 13.27
N GLU A 335 4.09 7.58 12.40
CA GLU A 335 3.58 8.89 12.79
C GLU A 335 2.14 8.79 13.31
N LEU A 336 1.30 7.98 12.67
CA LEU A 336 -0.07 7.73 13.14
C LEU A 336 -0.10 7.12 14.54
N CYS A 337 0.76 6.14 14.81
CA CYS A 337 0.86 5.53 16.14
C CYS A 337 1.21 6.54 17.23
N ARG A 338 2.06 7.53 16.90
CA ARG A 338 2.40 8.62 17.82
C ARG A 338 1.18 9.51 18.09
N SER A 339 0.44 9.89 17.06
CA SER A 339 -0.76 10.76 17.17
C SER A 339 -1.90 10.09 17.93
N ILE A 340 -2.04 8.77 17.84
CA ILE A 340 -3.06 7.97 18.52
C ILE A 340 -2.66 7.66 19.98
N GLY A 341 -1.39 7.88 20.35
CA GLY A 341 -0.90 7.66 21.72
C GLY A 341 -0.36 6.26 22.00
N LEU A 342 -0.08 5.46 20.98
CA LEU A 342 0.39 4.07 21.13
C LEU A 342 1.90 3.95 21.37
N THR A 343 2.62 5.06 21.54
CA THR A 343 4.07 5.12 21.78
C THR A 343 4.58 4.07 22.80
N PRO A 344 3.94 3.85 23.97
CA PRO A 344 4.42 2.87 24.96
C PRO A 344 4.38 1.41 24.47
N LYS A 345 3.50 1.09 23.51
CA LYS A 345 3.31 -0.27 22.98
C LYS A 345 4.24 -0.59 21.80
N MET A 346 4.92 0.41 21.25
CA MET A 346 5.76 0.28 20.05
C MET A 346 6.88 -0.76 20.17
N PRO A 347 7.58 -0.94 21.32
CA PRO A 347 8.55 -2.00 21.45
C PRO A 347 7.97 -3.40 21.22
N GLY A 348 6.76 -3.67 21.72
CA GLY A 348 6.08 -4.95 21.54
C GLY A 348 5.62 -5.16 20.10
N LEU A 349 5.11 -4.11 19.45
CA LEU A 349 4.76 -4.16 18.02
C LEU A 349 5.99 -4.42 17.14
N VAL A 350 7.13 -3.78 17.43
CA VAL A 350 8.40 -3.99 16.72
C VAL A 350 8.87 -5.44 16.85
N GLU A 351 8.79 -6.03 18.05
CA GLU A 351 9.09 -7.45 18.25
C GLU A 351 8.19 -8.34 17.38
N LEU A 352 6.89 -8.04 17.32
CA LEU A 352 5.92 -8.77 16.51
C LEU A 352 6.25 -8.65 15.00
N LEU A 353 6.59 -7.45 14.52
CA LEU A 353 7.02 -7.22 13.13
C LEU A 353 8.27 -8.03 12.78
N ILE A 354 9.28 -8.03 13.65
CA ILE A 354 10.52 -8.80 13.45
C ILE A 354 10.20 -10.30 13.40
N ASN A 355 9.42 -10.81 14.35
CA ASN A 355 9.04 -12.23 14.43
C ASN A 355 8.18 -12.69 13.24
N SER A 356 7.41 -11.78 12.63
CA SER A 356 6.63 -12.04 11.42
C SER A 356 7.41 -11.91 10.10
N GLY A 357 8.72 -11.64 10.16
CA GLY A 357 9.56 -11.51 8.96
C GLY A 357 9.36 -10.19 8.19
N ARG A 358 8.86 -9.14 8.86
CA ARG A 358 8.66 -7.80 8.28
C ARG A 358 9.71 -6.83 8.79
N GLN A 359 10.98 -7.14 8.55
CA GLN A 359 12.11 -6.38 9.09
C GLN A 359 12.18 -4.95 8.52
N VAL A 360 11.79 -4.75 7.25
CA VAL A 360 11.76 -3.42 6.62
C VAL A 360 10.77 -2.50 7.34
N ASP A 361 9.57 -3.00 7.64
CA ASP A 361 8.57 -2.26 8.41
C ASP A 361 9.09 -1.98 9.82
N ALA A 362 9.62 -3.00 10.51
CA ALA A 362 10.15 -2.87 11.86
C ALA A 362 11.21 -1.77 11.96
N VAL A 363 12.13 -1.68 11.01
CA VAL A 363 13.18 -0.64 10.99
C VAL A 363 12.61 0.77 10.94
N ARG A 364 11.50 0.98 10.21
CA ARG A 364 10.83 2.29 10.15
C ARG A 364 10.28 2.69 11.53
N PHE A 365 9.64 1.74 12.23
CA PHE A 365 9.17 1.96 13.60
C PHE A 365 10.33 2.19 14.57
N ILE A 366 11.39 1.38 14.48
CA ILE A 366 12.58 1.51 15.32
C ILE A 366 13.17 2.92 15.22
N HIS A 367 13.33 3.44 14.00
CA HIS A 367 13.86 4.78 13.76
C HIS A 367 12.92 5.85 14.33
N THR A 368 11.62 5.76 14.03
CA THR A 368 10.63 6.78 14.42
C THR A 368 10.44 6.87 15.94
N PHE A 369 10.55 5.75 16.65
CA PHE A 369 10.43 5.67 18.10
C PHE A 369 11.77 5.62 18.84
N GLN A 370 12.89 5.84 18.13
CA GLN A 370 14.25 5.87 18.69
C GLN A 370 14.61 4.59 19.49
N LEU A 371 14.15 3.43 19.03
CA LEU A 371 14.38 2.13 19.69
C LEU A 371 15.66 1.43 19.19
N THR A 372 16.62 2.19 18.66
CA THR A 372 17.82 1.66 17.99
C THR A 372 18.76 0.91 18.92
N GLU A 373 18.77 1.25 20.21
CA GLU A 373 19.54 0.53 21.23
C GLU A 373 18.99 -0.87 21.49
N LYS A 374 17.65 -0.97 21.65
CA LYS A 374 16.96 -2.24 21.91
C LYS A 374 16.91 -3.12 20.67
N PHE A 375 16.73 -2.51 19.49
CA PHE A 375 16.61 -3.21 18.21
C PHE A 375 17.59 -2.63 17.19
N PRO A 376 18.86 -3.10 17.17
CA PRO A 376 19.85 -2.61 16.24
C PRO A 376 19.43 -2.84 14.76
N PRO A 377 19.23 -1.78 13.94
CA PRO A 377 18.73 -1.93 12.57
C PRO A 377 19.68 -2.70 11.65
N VAL A 378 20.99 -2.49 11.78
CA VAL A 378 21.99 -3.08 10.87
C VAL A 378 22.03 -4.62 10.97
N PRO A 379 22.10 -5.24 12.17
CA PRO A 379 21.96 -6.68 12.31
C PRO A 379 20.63 -7.24 11.75
N LEU A 380 19.51 -6.55 11.99
CA LEU A 380 18.19 -6.97 11.50
C LEU A 380 18.14 -6.99 9.97
N LEU A 381 18.61 -5.94 9.31
CA LEU A 381 18.66 -5.86 7.85
C LEU A 381 19.65 -6.87 7.24
N LYS A 382 20.79 -7.11 7.88
CA LYS A 382 21.74 -8.15 7.44
C LYS A 382 21.10 -9.54 7.49
N MET A 383 20.34 -9.84 8.54
CA MET A 383 19.61 -11.11 8.67
C MET A 383 18.56 -11.24 7.56
N TYR A 384 17.75 -10.20 7.34
CA TYR A 384 16.77 -10.15 6.26
C TYR A 384 17.39 -10.42 4.89
N LEU A 385 18.49 -9.74 4.53
CA LEU A 385 19.18 -9.94 3.25
C LEU A 385 19.75 -11.36 3.11
N LYS A 386 20.24 -11.94 4.21
CA LYS A 386 20.76 -13.31 4.24
C LYS A 386 19.63 -14.33 4.00
N ASP A 387 18.47 -14.14 4.61
CA ASP A 387 17.33 -15.02 4.46
C ASP A 387 16.70 -14.89 3.06
N LEU A 388 16.61 -13.68 2.51
CA LEU A 388 16.24 -13.49 1.10
C LEU A 388 17.17 -14.25 0.14
N ARG A 389 18.48 -14.19 0.37
CA ARG A 389 19.48 -14.91 -0.45
C ARG A 389 19.35 -16.43 -0.34
N ARG A 390 19.07 -16.95 0.85
CA ARG A 390 18.82 -18.40 1.05
C ARG A 390 17.56 -18.85 0.33
N ASN A 391 16.49 -18.05 0.38
CA ASN A 391 15.21 -18.37 -0.24
C ASN A 391 15.29 -18.34 -1.78
N SER A 392 16.13 -17.48 -2.36
CA SER A 392 16.35 -17.46 -3.81
C SER A 392 17.25 -18.61 -4.30
N GLN A 393 18.19 -19.08 -3.48
CA GLN A 393 19.06 -20.21 -3.81
C GLN A 393 18.39 -21.59 -3.59
N GLY A 394 17.37 -21.68 -2.74
CA GLY A 394 16.65 -22.92 -2.41
C GLY A 394 15.71 -23.47 -3.51
N LYS A 395 15.55 -22.77 -4.65
CA LYS A 395 14.68 -23.21 -5.76
C LYS A 395 15.41 -23.98 -6.88
N GLY A 396 16.72 -24.20 -6.73
CA GLY A 396 17.55 -24.95 -7.68
C GLY A 396 18.27 -26.10 -7.01
N GLY A 397 17.56 -27.20 -6.73
CA GLY A 397 18.18 -28.47 -6.33
C GLY A 397 17.47 -29.16 -5.18
N ASN A 398 16.53 -30.04 -5.50
CA ASN A 398 16.56 -31.41 -5.00
C ASN A 398 15.59 -32.29 -5.79
N SER A 399 16.12 -32.84 -6.89
CA SER A 399 15.76 -34.19 -7.28
C SER A 399 16.38 -35.15 -6.28
N ARG A 400 15.56 -36.10 -5.82
CA ARG A 400 15.94 -37.47 -5.39
C ARG A 400 16.36 -37.65 -3.92
N GLY A 401 15.46 -38.29 -3.17
CA GLY A 401 15.87 -39.22 -2.10
C GLY A 401 15.11 -39.09 -0.77
N ALA A 402 13.85 -39.51 -0.73
CA ALA A 402 13.24 -40.04 0.50
C ALA A 402 12.04 -40.93 0.14
N ALA A 403 12.32 -42.17 -0.21
CA ALA A 403 11.31 -43.23 -0.20
C ALA A 403 11.02 -43.57 1.27
N GLY A 404 9.90 -43.04 1.78
CA GLY A 404 9.34 -43.39 3.08
C GLY A 404 7.99 -44.09 2.87
N SER A 405 8.01 -45.41 3.02
CA SER A 405 6.94 -46.31 3.47
C SER A 405 5.48 -45.96 3.09
N GLN A 406 4.98 -46.63 2.06
CA GLN A 406 3.55 -46.81 1.83
C GLN A 406 2.96 -47.71 2.93
N VAL A 407 2.03 -47.15 3.71
CA VAL A 407 1.05 -47.93 4.48
C VAL A 407 -0.13 -48.18 3.54
N THR A 408 -0.32 -49.45 3.18
CA THR A 408 -1.49 -49.93 2.45
C THR A 408 -2.66 -50.12 3.41
N TYR A 409 -3.75 -49.38 3.21
CA TYR A 409 -5.08 -49.83 3.60
C TYR A 409 -5.92 -50.00 2.34
N ALA A 410 -6.25 -51.25 2.07
CA ALA A 410 -7.15 -51.67 1.02
C ALA A 410 -8.60 -51.38 1.42
N TYR A 411 -9.38 -50.83 0.48
CA TYR A 411 -10.82 -51.11 0.37
C TYR A 411 -11.14 -51.26 -1.12
N THR A 412 -11.25 -52.52 -1.55
CA THR A 412 -11.95 -52.90 -2.78
C THR A 412 -13.45 -53.01 -2.50
N LYS A 413 -14.23 -52.67 -3.52
CA LYS A 413 -15.64 -53.03 -3.68
C LYS A 413 -15.88 -54.53 -3.53
#